data_AF-A0A1B8NY21-F1
#
_entry.id   AF-A0A1B8NY21-F1
#
_cell.length_a   1.000
_cell.length_b   1.000
_cell.length_c   1.000
_cell.angle_alpha   90.00
_cell.angle_beta   90.00
_cell.angle_gamma   90.00
#
_symmetry.space_group_name_H-M   'P 1'
#
loop_
_entity.id
_entity.type
_entity.pdbx_description
1 polymer ?
#
loop_
_entity_poly.entity_id
_entity_poly.type
_entity_poly.pdbx_seq_one_letter_code
_entity_poly.pdbx_strand_id
1 'polypeptide(L)'
;MIPDRIMRKIERCMALSHSSNAHEAGIALRQAQQLMQRYGLSEQDITLASVTDHAVTAQAGKVPPRYLNALATLVNNAFGTQAIYSATPRLSGAQVRWIGQWQFLGTDGASQVAAYAYEVLQRQLIRDRQAYQSGLNRRIKRATRIRRGDAFAEAWVAGARESIVPVELSTSASEALEAYAERQWGELSSLTPRQRGQLRHHDYQAVHQGYDAGRQVQLHDAIQTPEREALGYG
;
A
#
# COMPACT_ATOMS: atom_id res chain seq x y z
N MET A 1 -27.01 -2.74 -5.27
CA MET A 1 -25.65 -2.94 -5.81
C MET A 1 -25.69 -2.52 -7.27
N ILE A 2 -24.91 -1.51 -7.66
CA ILE A 2 -24.87 -1.01 -9.04
C ILE A 2 -24.12 -2.06 -9.89
N PRO A 3 -24.59 -2.44 -11.08
CA PRO A 3 -23.87 -3.44 -11.88
C PRO A 3 -22.53 -2.87 -12.40
N ASP A 4 -21.41 -3.57 -12.19
CA ASP A 4 -20.06 -3.16 -12.64
C ASP A 4 -20.01 -2.75 -14.12
N ARG A 5 -20.79 -3.45 -14.96
CA ARG A 5 -20.88 -3.16 -16.40
C ARG A 5 -21.43 -1.75 -16.68
N ILE A 6 -22.30 -1.24 -15.82
CA ILE A 6 -22.87 0.11 -15.94
C ILE A 6 -21.83 1.14 -15.52
N MET A 7 -21.10 0.91 -14.42
CA MET A 7 -20.01 1.80 -13.99
C MET A 7 -18.93 1.95 -15.06
N ARG A 8 -18.43 0.84 -15.61
CA ARG A 8 -17.43 0.90 -16.70
C ARG A 8 -17.94 1.63 -17.94
N LYS A 9 -19.25 1.58 -18.22
CA LYS A 9 -19.85 2.32 -19.34
C LYS A 9 -19.88 3.82 -19.05
N ILE A 10 -20.24 4.21 -17.83
CA ILE A 10 -20.25 5.60 -17.39
C ILE A 10 -18.83 6.17 -17.45
N GLU A 11 -17.85 5.49 -16.88
CA GLU A 11 -16.43 5.88 -16.91
C GLU A 11 -15.91 6.09 -18.34
N ARG A 12 -16.19 5.15 -19.25
CA ARG A 12 -15.79 5.27 -20.66
C ARG A 12 -16.46 6.47 -21.35
N CYS A 13 -17.73 6.72 -21.08
CA CYS A 13 -18.43 7.87 -21.64
C CYS A 13 -17.89 9.19 -21.09
N MET A 14 -17.56 9.25 -19.80
CA MET A 14 -16.92 10.42 -19.19
C MET A 14 -15.52 10.65 -19.78
N ALA A 15 -14.69 9.61 -19.91
CA ALA A 15 -13.38 9.72 -20.54
C ALA A 15 -13.48 10.22 -22.00
N LEU A 16 -14.42 9.69 -22.78
CA LEU A 16 -14.66 10.12 -24.17
C LEU A 16 -15.18 11.57 -24.26
N SER A 17 -15.88 12.05 -23.23
CA SER A 17 -16.36 13.43 -23.15
C SER A 17 -15.26 14.48 -23.07
N HIS A 18 -14.03 14.08 -22.71
CA HIS A 18 -12.86 14.96 -22.70
C HIS A 18 -12.07 14.96 -24.02
N SER A 19 -12.53 14.25 -25.05
CA SER A 19 -11.88 14.22 -26.36
C SER A 19 -12.01 15.56 -27.10
N SER A 20 -11.09 15.82 -28.04
CA SER A 20 -11.06 17.04 -28.85
C SER A 20 -12.20 17.13 -29.88
N ASN A 21 -12.94 16.06 -30.11
CA ASN A 21 -14.09 16.04 -31.00
C ASN A 21 -15.36 16.48 -30.26
N ALA A 22 -15.73 17.74 -30.39
CA ALA A 22 -16.88 18.34 -29.70
C ALA A 22 -18.20 17.59 -29.90
N HIS A 23 -18.41 16.97 -31.08
CA HIS A 23 -19.64 16.24 -31.36
C HIS A 23 -19.71 14.92 -30.58
N GLU A 24 -18.64 14.12 -30.63
CA GLU A 24 -18.53 12.86 -29.90
C GLU A 24 -18.49 13.09 -28.39
N ALA A 25 -17.75 14.12 -27.95
CA ALA A 25 -17.67 14.53 -26.57
C ALA A 25 -19.06 14.85 -25.98
N GLY A 26 -19.86 15.64 -26.70
CA GLY A 26 -21.21 16.00 -26.28
C GLY A 26 -22.19 14.83 -26.25
N ILE A 27 -22.06 13.86 -27.16
CA ILE A 27 -22.86 12.63 -27.14
C ILE A 27 -22.47 11.76 -25.93
N ALA A 28 -21.17 11.57 -25.72
CA ALA A 28 -20.65 10.77 -24.62
C ALA A 28 -21.07 11.33 -23.26
N LEU A 29 -20.98 12.65 -23.07
CA LEU A 29 -21.41 13.31 -21.83
C LEU A 29 -22.90 13.10 -21.56
N ARG A 30 -23.77 13.32 -22.55
CA ARG A 30 -25.22 13.08 -22.41
C ARG A 30 -25.52 11.63 -22.05
N GLN A 31 -24.79 10.69 -22.66
CA GLN A 31 -24.98 9.26 -22.38
C GLN A 31 -24.53 8.88 -20.96
N ALA A 32 -23.43 9.46 -20.48
CA ALA A 32 -23.00 9.31 -19.09
C ALA A 32 -24.07 9.85 -18.13
N GLN A 33 -24.55 11.08 -18.35
CA GLN A 33 -25.58 11.73 -17.51
C GLN A 33 -26.90 10.95 -17.48
N GLN A 34 -27.35 10.40 -18.62
CA GLN A 34 -28.56 9.58 -18.67
C GLN A 34 -28.40 8.28 -17.87
N LEU A 35 -27.24 7.62 -17.96
CA LEU A 35 -26.95 6.43 -17.16
C LEU A 35 -26.89 6.78 -15.67
N MET A 36 -26.24 7.89 -15.31
CA MET A 36 -26.21 8.38 -13.93
C MET A 36 -27.61 8.63 -13.37
N GLN A 37 -28.44 9.39 -14.08
CA GLN A 37 -29.82 9.68 -13.66
C GLN A 37 -30.65 8.41 -13.52
N ARG A 38 -30.54 7.48 -14.49
CA ARG A 38 -31.29 6.21 -14.47
C ARG A 38 -30.96 5.34 -13.25
N TYR A 39 -29.73 5.39 -12.78
CA TYR A 39 -29.26 4.59 -11.64
C TYR A 39 -29.13 5.40 -10.34
N GLY A 40 -29.53 6.68 -10.34
CA GLY A 40 -29.48 7.56 -9.17
C GLY A 40 -28.06 7.87 -8.69
N LEU A 41 -27.09 7.97 -9.62
CA LEU A 41 -25.68 8.18 -9.31
C LEU A 41 -25.30 9.65 -9.38
N SER A 42 -24.58 10.12 -8.37
CA SER A 42 -23.88 11.42 -8.42
C SER A 42 -22.50 11.29 -9.09
N GLU A 43 -21.89 12.42 -9.46
CA GLU A 43 -20.48 12.40 -9.90
C GLU A 43 -19.55 11.85 -8.81
N GLN A 44 -19.84 12.14 -7.53
CA GLN A 44 -19.11 11.60 -6.39
C GLN A 44 -19.20 10.07 -6.34
N ASP A 45 -20.36 9.48 -6.64
CA ASP A 45 -20.52 8.01 -6.70
C ASP A 45 -19.67 7.37 -7.81
N ILE A 46 -19.44 8.08 -8.91
CA ILE A 46 -18.57 7.61 -10.00
C ILE A 46 -17.12 7.63 -9.56
N THR A 47 -16.67 8.76 -9.01
CA THR A 47 -15.30 8.89 -8.52
C THR A 47 -15.00 7.84 -7.45
N LEU A 48 -15.93 7.63 -6.51
CA LEU A 48 -15.80 6.59 -5.50
C LEU A 48 -15.79 5.16 -6.07
N ALA A 49 -16.54 4.89 -7.15
CA ALA A 49 -16.54 3.58 -7.79
C ALA A 49 -15.23 3.27 -8.53
N SER A 50 -14.47 4.29 -8.92
CA SER A 50 -13.14 4.11 -9.53
C SER A 50 -12.06 3.70 -8.52
N VAL A 51 -12.32 3.93 -7.22
CA VAL A 51 -11.43 3.53 -6.13
C VAL A 51 -11.62 2.04 -5.82
N THR A 52 -10.51 1.33 -5.72
CA THR A 52 -10.46 -0.09 -5.36
C THR A 52 -9.53 -0.29 -4.17
N ASP A 53 -9.77 -1.33 -3.38
CA ASP A 53 -8.93 -1.70 -2.24
C ASP A 53 -8.37 -3.12 -2.36
N HIS A 54 -7.13 -3.32 -1.88
CA HIS A 54 -6.51 -4.63 -1.79
C HIS A 54 -5.84 -4.84 -0.43
N ALA A 55 -6.21 -5.96 0.21
CA ALA A 55 -5.70 -6.37 1.51
C ALA A 55 -4.39 -7.13 1.38
N VAL A 56 -3.41 -6.80 2.23
CA VAL A 56 -2.20 -7.59 2.42
C VAL A 56 -1.86 -7.74 3.90
N THR A 57 -1.34 -8.91 4.27
CA THR A 57 -0.89 -9.14 5.64
C THR A 57 0.28 -8.21 5.99
N ALA A 58 0.18 -7.53 7.12
CA ALA A 58 1.28 -6.72 7.62
C ALA A 58 2.35 -7.56 8.34
N GLN A 59 2.10 -8.86 8.58
CA GLN A 59 2.90 -9.69 9.49
C GLN A 59 3.14 -9.02 10.86
N ALA A 60 2.14 -8.25 11.31
CA ALA A 60 2.16 -7.48 12.53
C ALA A 60 0.95 -7.81 13.43
N GLY A 61 0.96 -7.28 14.66
CA GLY A 61 -0.12 -7.46 15.64
C GLY A 61 -1.05 -6.25 15.68
N LYS A 62 -1.55 -5.89 16.87
CA LYS A 62 -2.44 -4.73 17.04
C LYS A 62 -1.83 -3.41 16.57
N VAL A 63 -0.53 -3.24 16.74
CA VAL A 63 0.23 -2.05 16.31
C VAL A 63 1.45 -2.52 15.51
N PRO A 64 1.65 -2.01 14.27
CA PRO A 64 2.78 -2.39 13.44
C PRO A 64 4.07 -1.74 13.96
N PRO A 65 5.23 -2.39 13.77
CA PRO A 65 6.52 -1.73 13.99
C PRO A 65 6.75 -0.64 12.93
N ARG A 66 7.53 0.37 13.30
CA ARG A 66 7.81 1.54 12.46
C ARG A 66 8.35 1.20 11.07
N TYR A 67 9.20 0.18 10.93
CA TYR A 67 9.71 -0.22 9.62
C TYR A 67 8.63 -0.75 8.66
N LEU A 68 7.59 -1.44 9.17
CA LEU A 68 6.49 -1.93 8.31
C LEU A 68 5.56 -0.80 7.89
N ASN A 69 5.36 0.19 8.77
CA ASN A 69 4.64 1.42 8.42
C ASN A 69 5.43 2.21 7.37
N ALA A 70 6.74 2.40 7.58
CA ALA A 70 7.60 3.09 6.62
C ALA A 70 7.60 2.39 5.26
N LEU A 71 7.57 1.05 5.23
CA LEU A 71 7.45 0.29 3.99
C LEU A 71 6.11 0.52 3.28
N ALA A 72 4.99 0.58 4.02
CA ALA A 72 3.69 0.89 3.42
C ALA A 72 3.66 2.31 2.86
N THR A 73 4.24 3.29 3.58
CA THR A 73 4.41 4.66 3.09
C THR A 73 5.28 4.71 1.83
N LEU A 74 6.36 3.93 1.78
CA LEU A 74 7.23 3.84 0.62
C LEU A 74 6.46 3.38 -0.62
N VAL A 75 5.68 2.30 -0.48
CA VAL A 75 4.83 1.76 -1.54
C VAL A 75 3.77 2.77 -1.97
N ASN A 76 3.10 3.43 -1.01
CA ASN A 76 2.13 4.47 -1.31
C ASN A 76 2.72 5.58 -2.19
N ASN A 77 3.91 6.06 -1.83
CA ASN A 77 4.59 7.08 -2.61
C ASN A 77 5.01 6.58 -4.00
N ALA A 78 5.31 5.29 -4.16
CA ALA A 78 5.74 4.72 -5.44
C ALA A 78 4.60 4.55 -6.44
N PHE A 79 3.37 4.33 -5.97
CA PHE A 79 2.22 4.01 -6.82
C PHE A 79 1.08 5.04 -6.76
N GLY A 80 1.24 6.10 -5.99
CA GLY A 80 0.17 7.09 -5.80
C GLY A 80 -1.04 6.47 -5.10
N THR A 81 -0.81 5.68 -4.05
CA THR A 81 -1.87 5.01 -3.27
C THR A 81 -1.92 5.53 -1.85
N GLN A 82 -2.99 5.21 -1.13
CA GLN A 82 -3.07 5.35 0.33
C GLN A 82 -3.18 3.96 0.97
N ALA A 83 -2.87 3.87 2.27
CA ALA A 83 -2.99 2.61 2.99
C ALA A 83 -3.61 2.81 4.37
N ILE A 84 -4.58 1.96 4.71
CA ILE A 84 -5.21 1.90 6.03
C ILE A 84 -4.70 0.68 6.77
N TYR A 85 -4.38 0.83 8.04
CA TYR A 85 -4.03 -0.30 8.90
C TYR A 85 -5.25 -0.77 9.67
N SER A 86 -5.54 -2.07 9.61
CA SER A 86 -6.51 -2.71 10.47
C SER A 86 -5.86 -3.85 11.24
N ALA A 87 -6.38 -4.15 12.43
CA ALA A 87 -5.96 -5.31 13.21
C ALA A 87 -7.17 -6.06 13.72
N THR A 88 -7.27 -7.33 13.35
CA THR A 88 -8.38 -8.20 13.76
C THR A 88 -7.90 -9.21 14.80
N PRO A 89 -8.69 -9.48 15.85
CA PRO A 89 -8.38 -10.53 16.81
C PRO A 89 -8.72 -11.89 16.19
N ARG A 90 -7.75 -12.81 16.17
CA ARG A 90 -7.96 -14.22 15.84
C ARG A 90 -7.86 -15.05 17.11
N LEU A 91 -8.90 -15.81 17.38
CA LEU A 91 -8.94 -16.75 18.50
C LEU A 91 -8.20 -18.04 18.13
N SER A 92 -7.35 -18.50 19.03
CA SER A 92 -6.71 -19.81 18.98
C SER A 92 -6.81 -20.45 20.36
N GLY A 93 -7.86 -21.24 20.57
CA GLY A 93 -8.24 -21.72 21.90
C GLY A 93 -8.51 -20.54 22.86
N ALA A 94 -7.86 -20.54 24.02
CA ALA A 94 -7.96 -19.48 25.02
C ALA A 94 -7.07 -18.24 24.73
N GLN A 95 -6.30 -18.23 23.64
CA GLN A 95 -5.39 -17.14 23.30
C GLN A 95 -5.94 -16.25 22.19
N VAL A 96 -5.85 -14.93 22.38
CA VAL A 96 -6.16 -13.93 21.35
C VAL A 96 -4.86 -13.50 20.67
N ARG A 97 -4.78 -13.71 19.36
CA ARG A 97 -3.69 -13.20 18.52
C ARG A 97 -4.22 -12.13 17.59
N TRP A 98 -3.65 -10.93 17.66
CA TRP A 98 -3.95 -9.87 16.70
C TRP A 98 -3.24 -10.11 15.37
N ILE A 99 -3.96 -9.95 14.27
CA ILE A 99 -3.44 -10.01 12.90
C ILE A 99 -3.63 -8.64 12.26
N GLY A 100 -2.51 -7.99 11.97
CA GLY A 100 -2.46 -6.72 11.27
C GLY A 100 -2.53 -6.90 9.75
N GLN A 101 -3.26 -6.03 9.08
CA GLN A 101 -3.39 -5.97 7.63
C GLN A 101 -3.28 -4.52 7.16
N TRP A 102 -2.73 -4.33 5.96
CA TRP A 102 -2.81 -3.09 5.21
C TRP A 102 -3.88 -3.23 4.15
N GLN A 103 -4.72 -2.21 4.04
CA GLN A 103 -5.68 -2.01 2.96
C GLN A 103 -5.13 -0.91 2.05
N PHE A 104 -4.59 -1.28 0.90
CA PHE A 104 -4.11 -0.31 -0.09
C PHE A 104 -5.26 0.18 -0.94
N LEU A 105 -5.44 1.49 -1.03
CA LEU A 105 -6.48 2.18 -1.79
C LEU A 105 -5.87 2.90 -2.98
N GLY A 106 -6.49 2.78 -4.14
CA GLY A 106 -6.01 3.40 -5.37
C GLY A 106 -7.03 3.32 -6.49
N THR A 107 -6.85 4.15 -7.51
CA THR A 107 -7.63 4.12 -8.76
C THR A 107 -6.87 3.30 -9.82
N ASP A 108 -7.54 2.93 -10.91
CA ASP A 108 -6.91 2.36 -12.11
C ASP A 108 -6.04 1.11 -11.86
N GLY A 109 -6.37 0.32 -10.82
CA GLY A 109 -5.62 -0.87 -10.43
C GLY A 109 -4.36 -0.62 -9.60
N ALA A 110 -4.05 0.64 -9.24
CA ALA A 110 -2.88 1.00 -8.44
C ALA A 110 -2.86 0.32 -7.06
N SER A 111 -4.03 0.13 -6.44
CA SER A 111 -4.21 -0.60 -5.18
C SER A 111 -3.69 -2.05 -5.25
N GLN A 112 -3.98 -2.76 -6.34
CA GLN A 112 -3.53 -4.14 -6.57
C GLN A 112 -2.01 -4.20 -6.72
N VAL A 113 -1.44 -3.31 -7.54
CA VAL A 113 0.01 -3.25 -7.76
C VAL A 113 0.74 -2.88 -6.46
N ALA A 114 0.21 -1.92 -5.70
CA ALA A 114 0.74 -1.52 -4.41
C ALA A 114 0.73 -2.67 -3.39
N ALA A 115 -0.38 -3.39 -3.25
CA ALA A 115 -0.48 -4.54 -2.36
C ALA A 115 0.54 -5.63 -2.73
N TYR A 116 0.70 -5.91 -4.02
CA TYR A 116 1.68 -6.87 -4.52
C TYR A 116 3.12 -6.44 -4.23
N ALA A 117 3.47 -5.20 -4.57
CA ALA A 117 4.79 -4.64 -4.32
C ALA A 117 5.13 -4.65 -2.82
N TYR A 118 4.16 -4.30 -1.96
CA TYR A 118 4.32 -4.39 -0.52
C TYR A 118 4.63 -5.82 -0.07
N GLU A 119 3.91 -6.83 -0.57
CA GLU A 119 4.15 -8.22 -0.19
C GLU A 119 5.55 -8.71 -0.60
N VAL A 120 6.01 -8.36 -1.80
CA VAL A 120 7.35 -8.71 -2.28
C VAL A 120 8.41 -8.02 -1.42
N LEU A 121 8.31 -6.71 -1.23
CA LEU A 121 9.30 -5.95 -0.46
C LEU A 121 9.28 -6.32 1.03
N GLN A 122 8.12 -6.63 1.60
CA GLN A 122 7.99 -7.08 2.99
C GLN A 122 8.76 -8.39 3.18
N ARG A 123 8.60 -9.36 2.27
CA ARG A 123 9.34 -10.63 2.33
C ARG A 123 10.84 -10.38 2.24
N GLN A 124 11.28 -9.45 1.39
CA GLN A 124 12.70 -9.10 1.28
C GLN A 124 13.24 -8.46 2.55
N LEU A 125 12.59 -7.41 3.04
CA LEU A 125 12.97 -6.73 4.27
C LEU A 125 13.02 -7.67 5.48
N ILE A 126 12.03 -8.57 5.62
CA ILE A 126 11.99 -9.50 6.75
C ILE A 126 13.15 -10.49 6.68
N ARG A 127 13.45 -11.02 5.50
CA ARG A 127 14.59 -11.94 5.29
C ARG A 127 15.91 -11.26 5.63
N ASP A 128 16.15 -10.07 5.11
CA ASP A 128 17.42 -9.36 5.27
C ASP A 128 17.60 -8.92 6.73
N ARG A 129 16.52 -8.47 7.38
CA ARG A 129 16.49 -8.19 8.81
C ARG A 129 16.81 -9.42 9.64
N GLN A 130 16.29 -10.60 9.29
CA GLN A 130 16.58 -11.85 9.98
C GLN A 130 18.04 -12.27 9.79
N ALA A 131 18.58 -12.14 8.57
CA ALA A 131 19.99 -12.40 8.28
C ALA A 131 20.93 -11.48 9.09
N TYR A 132 20.61 -10.19 9.16
CA TYR A 132 21.34 -9.26 10.02
C TYR A 132 21.28 -9.70 11.50
N GLN A 133 20.08 -10.03 12.00
CA GLN A 133 19.90 -10.45 13.40
C GLN A 133 20.59 -11.78 13.74
N SER A 134 20.74 -12.69 12.79
CA SER A 134 21.44 -13.97 12.99
C SER A 134 22.96 -13.80 13.05
N GLY A 135 23.50 -12.81 12.33
CA GLY A 135 24.92 -12.43 12.38
C GLY A 135 25.35 -11.74 13.67
N LEU A 136 24.40 -11.26 14.49
CA LEU A 136 24.71 -10.63 15.78
C LEU A 136 25.18 -11.65 16.83
N ASN A 137 26.11 -11.22 17.70
CA ASN A 137 26.63 -12.04 18.80
C ASN A 137 25.50 -12.66 19.65
N ARG A 138 25.56 -13.97 19.86
CA ARG A 138 24.53 -14.75 20.59
C ARG A 138 24.29 -14.27 22.03
N ARG A 139 25.29 -13.66 22.67
CA ARG A 139 25.23 -13.17 24.07
C ARG A 139 24.56 -11.80 24.23
N ILE A 140 24.23 -11.09 23.14
CA ILE A 140 23.57 -9.78 23.28
C ILE A 140 22.16 -9.95 23.87
N LYS A 141 21.75 -8.98 24.68
CA LYS A 141 20.40 -8.94 25.24
C LYS A 141 19.35 -8.94 24.12
N ARG A 142 18.25 -9.66 24.32
CA ARG A 142 17.12 -9.73 23.38
C ARG A 142 16.63 -8.34 22.97
N ALA A 143 16.49 -7.42 23.93
CA ALA A 143 16.07 -6.05 23.68
C ALA A 143 17.01 -5.32 22.69
N THR A 144 18.33 -5.48 22.85
CA THR A 144 19.33 -4.90 21.95
C THR A 144 19.26 -5.52 20.56
N ARG A 145 19.11 -6.85 20.46
CA ARG A 145 18.94 -7.56 19.18
C ARG A 145 17.72 -7.04 18.40
N ILE A 146 16.59 -6.88 19.08
CA ILE A 146 15.36 -6.35 18.49
C ILE A 146 15.57 -4.91 18.06
N ARG A 147 16.08 -4.05 18.95
CA ARG A 147 16.30 -2.63 18.64
C ARG A 147 17.24 -2.42 17.45
N ARG A 148 18.32 -3.19 17.34
CA ARG A 148 19.23 -3.14 16.16
C ARG A 148 18.56 -3.66 14.90
N GLY A 149 17.79 -4.74 14.99
CA GLY A 149 17.05 -5.25 13.83
C GLY A 149 15.97 -4.29 13.33
N ASP A 150 15.30 -3.56 14.23
CA ASP A 150 14.34 -2.53 13.85
C ASP A 150 15.05 -1.34 13.20
N ALA A 151 16.20 -0.90 13.75
CA ALA A 151 17.04 0.15 13.15
C ALA A 151 17.55 -0.22 11.75
N PHE A 152 18.00 -1.47 11.58
CA PHE A 152 18.39 -2.03 10.29
C PHE A 152 17.23 -1.96 9.29
N ALA A 153 16.04 -2.43 9.69
CA ALA A 153 14.90 -2.49 8.78
C ALA A 153 14.35 -1.11 8.40
N GLU A 154 14.36 -0.15 9.32
CA GLU A 154 14.00 1.24 9.00
C GLU A 154 14.98 1.85 8.01
N ALA A 155 16.28 1.60 8.19
CA ALA A 155 17.31 2.05 7.28
C ALA A 155 17.24 1.35 5.92
N TRP A 156 16.86 0.08 5.89
CA TRP A 156 16.58 -0.67 4.66
C TRP A 156 15.49 -0.01 3.83
N VAL A 157 14.39 0.42 4.46
CA VAL A 157 13.33 1.16 3.74
C VAL A 157 13.87 2.49 3.21
N ALA A 158 14.71 3.18 3.99
CA ALA A 158 15.33 4.43 3.54
C ALA A 158 16.27 4.23 2.34
N GLY A 159 17.04 3.13 2.30
CA GLY A 159 17.88 2.78 1.15
C GLY A 159 17.06 2.41 -0.07
N ALA A 160 16.00 1.60 0.09
CA ALA A 160 15.12 1.21 -1.01
C ALA A 160 14.40 2.41 -1.65
N ARG A 161 14.18 3.49 -0.87
CA ARG A 161 13.58 4.73 -1.36
C ARG A 161 14.41 5.43 -2.44
N GLU A 162 15.73 5.24 -2.47
CA GLU A 162 16.57 5.89 -3.47
C GLU A 162 16.27 5.44 -4.90
N SER A 163 15.74 4.22 -5.05
CA SER A 163 15.36 3.66 -6.34
C SER A 163 13.94 4.03 -6.77
N ILE A 164 13.23 4.89 -6.02
CA ILE A 164 11.83 5.22 -6.25
C ILE A 164 11.69 6.67 -6.72
N VAL A 165 11.04 6.85 -7.86
CA VAL A 165 10.47 8.14 -8.29
C VAL A 165 9.04 8.21 -7.74
N PRO A 166 8.73 9.15 -6.83
CA PRO A 166 7.38 9.26 -6.28
C PRO A 166 6.35 9.60 -7.36
N VAL A 167 5.19 8.97 -7.26
CA VAL A 167 3.99 9.34 -8.04
C VAL A 167 3.20 10.33 -7.19
N GLU A 168 2.98 11.53 -7.72
CA GLU A 168 2.17 12.54 -7.04
C GLU A 168 0.68 12.18 -7.13
N LEU A 169 0.06 12.04 -5.95
CA LEU A 169 -1.39 11.98 -5.83
C LEU A 169 -1.95 13.38 -6.05
N SER A 170 -2.85 13.53 -7.03
CA SER A 170 -3.60 14.77 -7.18
C SER A 170 -4.51 15.00 -5.97
N THR A 171 -4.83 16.25 -5.67
CA THR A 171 -5.76 16.60 -4.59
C THR A 171 -7.10 15.88 -4.76
N SER A 172 -7.65 15.85 -5.98
CA SER A 172 -8.91 15.15 -6.27
C SER A 172 -8.83 13.64 -6.04
N ALA A 173 -7.68 13.02 -6.34
CA ALA A 173 -7.47 11.60 -6.07
C ALA A 173 -7.38 11.34 -4.56
N SER A 174 -6.64 12.18 -3.81
CA SER A 174 -6.57 12.07 -2.34
C SER A 174 -7.95 12.16 -1.69
N GLU A 175 -8.74 13.18 -2.08
CA GLU A 175 -10.11 13.38 -1.58
C GLU A 175 -11.01 12.17 -1.91
N ALA A 176 -10.88 11.58 -3.10
CA ALA A 176 -11.63 10.39 -3.48
C ALA A 176 -11.26 9.17 -2.63
N LEU A 177 -9.97 8.96 -2.37
CA LEU A 177 -9.49 7.87 -1.52
C LEU A 177 -9.95 8.04 -0.07
N GLU A 178 -9.92 9.27 0.46
CA GLU A 178 -10.39 9.60 1.81
C GLU A 178 -11.90 9.41 1.96
N ALA A 179 -12.70 9.89 0.99
CA ALA A 179 -14.14 9.68 1.00
C ALA A 179 -14.52 8.19 0.86
N TYR A 180 -13.77 7.44 0.05
CA TYR A 180 -13.93 5.98 -0.04
C TYR A 180 -13.62 5.31 1.30
N ALA A 181 -12.54 5.73 1.94
CA ALA A 181 -12.11 5.20 3.22
C ALA A 181 -13.14 5.45 4.33
N GLU A 182 -13.66 6.68 4.43
CA GLU A 182 -14.69 7.05 5.40
C GLU A 182 -15.98 6.27 5.16
N ARG A 183 -16.37 6.06 3.90
CA ARG A 183 -17.57 5.26 3.58
C ARG A 183 -17.44 3.79 3.99
N GLN A 184 -16.25 3.20 3.87
CA GLN A 184 -16.03 1.78 4.16
C GLN A 184 -15.75 1.50 5.64
N TRP A 185 -14.99 2.37 6.30
CA TRP A 185 -14.48 2.13 7.66
C TRP A 185 -14.94 3.16 8.69
N GLY A 186 -15.65 4.21 8.28
CA GLY A 186 -16.09 5.29 9.15
C GLY A 186 -14.92 6.16 9.61
N GLU A 187 -14.99 6.60 10.87
CA GLU A 187 -13.98 7.47 11.46
C GLU A 187 -12.64 6.73 11.61
N LEU A 188 -11.63 7.21 10.89
CA LEU A 188 -10.25 6.73 10.98
C LEU A 188 -9.45 7.57 11.97
N SER A 189 -8.48 6.94 12.62
CA SER A 189 -7.55 7.61 13.52
C SER A 189 -6.12 7.52 13.00
N SER A 190 -5.29 8.48 13.39
CA SER A 190 -3.86 8.45 13.04
C SER A 190 -3.18 7.24 13.66
N LEU A 191 -2.38 6.55 12.85
CA LEU A 191 -1.60 5.40 13.30
C LEU A 191 -0.27 5.87 13.89
N THR A 192 -0.07 5.61 15.19
CA THR A 192 1.27 5.73 15.80
C THR A 192 1.95 4.37 15.78
N PRO A 193 2.95 4.14 14.90
CA PRO A 193 3.62 2.86 14.85
C PRO A 193 4.48 2.63 16.10
N ARG A 194 4.65 1.36 16.45
CA ARG A 194 5.44 0.97 17.60
C ARG A 194 6.92 1.26 17.37
N GLN A 195 7.46 2.18 18.15
CA GLN A 195 8.89 2.48 18.19
C GLN A 195 9.59 1.69 19.31
N ARG A 196 10.84 1.28 19.07
CA ARG A 196 11.74 0.80 20.13
C ARG A 196 12.65 1.92 20.55
N GLY A 197 13.00 1.96 21.84
CA GLY A 197 13.72 3.06 22.48
C GLY A 197 14.96 3.54 21.72
N GLN A 198 15.45 4.71 22.09
CA GLN A 198 16.46 5.46 21.34
C GLN A 198 17.70 4.63 20.96
N LEU A 199 18.22 4.92 19.75
CA LEU A 199 19.48 4.35 19.27
C LEU A 199 20.65 4.87 20.10
N ARG A 200 21.66 4.02 20.25
CA ARG A 200 22.94 4.32 20.88
C ARG A 200 24.02 4.33 19.80
N HIS A 201 25.19 4.88 20.11
CA HIS A 201 26.31 4.98 19.18
C HIS A 201 26.62 3.67 18.43
N HIS A 202 26.69 2.55 19.14
CA HIS A 202 26.98 1.24 18.55
C HIS A 202 25.85 0.63 17.69
N ASP A 203 24.70 1.29 17.59
CA ASP A 203 23.58 0.84 16.76
C ASP A 203 23.60 1.43 15.36
N TYR A 204 24.39 2.49 15.13
CA TYR A 204 24.53 3.10 13.82
C TYR A 204 25.12 2.14 12.79
N GLN A 205 25.90 1.14 13.20
CA GLN A 205 26.33 0.06 12.32
C GLN A 205 25.13 -0.70 11.72
N ALA A 206 24.04 -0.88 12.50
CA ALA A 206 22.81 -1.50 12.00
C ALA A 206 22.14 -0.63 10.93
N VAL A 207 22.15 0.69 11.15
CA VAL A 207 21.59 1.68 10.21
C VAL A 207 22.35 1.65 8.89
N HIS A 208 23.69 1.73 8.92
CA HIS A 208 24.51 1.68 7.70
C HIS A 208 24.28 0.39 6.91
N GLN A 209 24.37 -0.77 7.56
CA GLN A 209 24.14 -2.05 6.87
C GLN A 209 22.72 -2.20 6.34
N GLY A 210 21.73 -1.70 7.08
CA GLY A 210 20.34 -1.71 6.64
C GLY A 210 20.15 -0.88 5.39
N TYR A 211 20.66 0.35 5.40
CA TYR A 211 20.60 1.26 4.27
C TYR A 211 21.30 0.69 3.03
N ASP A 212 22.52 0.16 3.17
CA ASP A 212 23.25 -0.45 2.06
C ASP A 212 22.50 -1.65 1.48
N ALA A 213 21.92 -2.50 2.32
CA ALA A 213 21.08 -3.61 1.88
C ALA A 213 19.81 -3.13 1.16
N GLY A 214 19.18 -2.07 1.65
CA GLY A 214 18.01 -1.46 1.02
C GLY A 214 18.29 -0.91 -0.37
N ARG A 215 19.48 -0.31 -0.59
CA ARG A 215 19.89 0.23 -1.89
C ARG A 215 20.08 -0.84 -2.96
N GLN A 216 20.29 -2.10 -2.56
CA GLN A 216 20.43 -3.22 -3.50
C GLN A 216 19.07 -3.72 -4.01
N VAL A 217 17.97 -3.22 -3.46
CA VAL A 217 16.61 -3.61 -3.84
C VAL A 217 16.20 -2.84 -5.10
N GLN A 218 15.81 -3.59 -6.14
CA GLN A 218 15.21 -3.01 -7.33
C GLN A 218 13.69 -3.15 -7.25
N LEU A 219 12.98 -2.01 -7.26
CA LEU A 219 11.51 -2.01 -7.22
C LEU A 219 10.91 -2.60 -8.50
N HIS A 220 11.58 -2.46 -9.64
CA HIS A 220 11.13 -3.01 -10.93
C HIS A 220 10.98 -4.53 -10.91
N ASP A 221 11.89 -5.25 -10.25
CA ASP A 221 11.80 -6.70 -10.09
C ASP A 221 10.60 -7.11 -9.22
N ALA A 222 10.22 -6.26 -8.26
CA ALA A 222 9.05 -6.46 -7.43
C ALA A 222 7.73 -6.22 -8.17
N ILE A 223 7.75 -5.57 -9.34
CA ILE A 223 6.55 -5.26 -10.16
C ILE A 223 6.44 -6.20 -11.37
N GLN A 224 7.54 -6.72 -11.92
CA GLN A 224 7.54 -7.55 -13.15
C GLN A 224 7.14 -9.03 -12.98
N THR A 225 6.88 -9.48 -11.76
CA THR A 225 6.55 -10.89 -11.52
C THR A 225 5.11 -11.33 -11.92
N PRO A 226 4.08 -10.49 -12.13
CA PRO A 226 2.77 -10.99 -12.56
C PRO A 226 2.75 -11.44 -14.04
N GLU A 227 3.67 -10.97 -14.88
CA GLU A 227 3.67 -11.28 -16.32
C GLU A 227 4.25 -12.67 -16.63
N ARG A 228 5.13 -13.19 -15.76
CA ARG A 228 5.73 -14.52 -15.95
C ARG A 228 4.84 -15.68 -15.48
N GLU A 229 3.93 -15.45 -14.53
CA GLU A 229 2.97 -16.48 -14.10
C GLU A 229 1.72 -16.55 -14.99
N ALA A 230 1.42 -15.50 -15.76
CA ALA A 230 0.29 -15.48 -16.70
C ALA A 230 0.54 -16.27 -18.01
N LEU A 231 1.79 -16.65 -18.30
CA LEU A 231 2.18 -17.40 -19.51
C LEU A 231 2.49 -18.88 -19.25
N GLY A 232 2.25 -19.39 -18.03
CA GLY A 232 2.58 -20.76 -17.62
C GLY A 232 1.48 -21.82 -17.78
N TYR A 233 0.31 -21.45 -18.28
CA TYR A 233 -0.78 -22.41 -18.56
C TYR A 233 -1.22 -22.29 -20.02
N GLY A 234 -0.41 -22.91 -20.90
CA GLY A 234 -0.77 -23.29 -22.26
C GLY A 234 -0.63 -24.78 -22.42
#